data_AF-A0A7J7G8T2-F1
#
_entry.id   AF-A0A7J7G8T2-F1
#
_cell.length_a   1.000
_cell.length_b   1.000
_cell.length_c   1.000
_cell.angle_alpha   90.00
_cell.angle_beta   90.00
_cell.angle_gamma   90.00
#
_symmetry.space_group_name_H-M   'P 1'
#
loop_
_entity.id
_entity.type
_entity.pdbx_description
1 polymer ?
#
loop_
_entity_poly.entity_id
_entity_poly.type
_entity_poly.pdbx_seq_one_letter_code
_entity_poly.pdbx_strand_id
1 'polypeptide(L)'
;MGSLTQHKLPIIDFTKENLKPGTSSWHKASKQVLSALEEYGCFVAVYDEVSLDLHDKVFNKLEELFDLPTATKMQNKSSKPLYGYVGQIPVVPLY
;
A
#
# COMPACT_ATOMS: atom_id res chain seq x y z
N MET A 1 -9.47 -7.55 21.49
CA MET A 1 -10.13 -8.84 21.13
C MET A 1 -10.63 -8.70 19.70
N GLY A 2 -9.86 -9.15 18.71
CA GLY A 2 -10.25 -9.05 17.31
C GLY A 2 -11.38 -10.04 17.01
N SER A 3 -12.43 -9.58 16.33
CA SER A 3 -13.54 -10.41 15.88
C SER A 3 -13.07 -11.44 14.86
N LEU A 4 -13.52 -12.70 15.01
CA LEU A 4 -13.24 -13.84 14.12
C LEU A 4 -14.10 -13.85 12.85
N THR A 5 -14.78 -12.75 12.54
CA THR A 5 -15.49 -12.62 11.27
C THR A 5 -14.48 -12.40 10.16
N GLN A 6 -14.33 -13.40 9.28
CA GLN A 6 -13.55 -13.30 8.05
C GLN A 6 -14.24 -12.29 7.12
N HIS A 7 -14.06 -11.01 7.39
CA HIS A 7 -14.48 -9.94 6.51
C HIS A 7 -13.55 -9.96 5.29
N LYS A 8 -14.03 -10.55 4.20
CA LYS A 8 -13.31 -10.49 2.93
C LYS A 8 -13.48 -9.08 2.38
N LEU A 9 -12.39 -8.30 2.41
CA LEU A 9 -12.38 -6.97 1.83
C LEU A 9 -12.84 -7.03 0.36
N PRO A 10 -13.60 -6.02 -0.11
CA PRO A 10 -13.94 -5.92 -1.52
C PRO A 10 -12.68 -5.91 -2.39
N ILE A 11 -12.71 -6.69 -3.47
CA ILE A 11 -11.68 -6.68 -4.51
C ILE A 11 -12.27 -5.90 -5.68
N ILE A 12 -11.63 -4.80 -6.07
CA ILE A 12 -12.09 -3.91 -7.13
C ILE A 12 -11.06 -3.94 -8.25
N ASP A 13 -11.55 -4.14 -9.47
CA ASP A 13 -10.72 -4.20 -10.68
C ASP A 13 -10.44 -2.79 -11.22
N PHE A 14 -9.15 -2.42 -11.24
CA PHE A 14 -8.62 -1.14 -11.75
C PHE A 14 -7.90 -1.31 -13.10
N THR A 15 -8.24 -2.31 -13.90
CA THR A 15 -7.77 -2.43 -15.29
C THR A 15 -8.28 -1.26 -16.16
N LYS A 16 -7.64 -1.03 -17.32
CA LYS A 16 -7.88 0.15 -18.20
C LYS A 16 -9.35 0.42 -18.51
N GLU A 17 -10.17 -0.62 -18.63
CA GLU A 17 -11.60 -0.47 -18.95
C GLU A 17 -12.39 0.25 -17.83
N ASN A 18 -12.04 0.00 -16.57
CA ASN A 18 -12.68 0.62 -15.41
C ASN A 18 -12.11 1.99 -15.06
N LEU A 19 -10.96 2.36 -15.64
CA LEU A 19 -10.29 3.64 -15.40
C LEU A 19 -10.68 4.75 -16.37
N LYS A 20 -11.39 4.45 -17.45
CA LYS A 20 -11.77 5.45 -18.47
C LYS A 20 -12.97 6.29 -18.01
N PRO A 21 -12.79 7.59 -17.67
CA PRO A 21 -13.88 8.41 -17.17
C PRO A 21 -15.06 8.48 -18.15
N GLY A 22 -16.28 8.54 -17.60
CA GLY A 22 -17.51 8.65 -18.40
C GLY A 22 -18.03 7.33 -18.97
N THR A 23 -17.30 6.22 -18.85
CA THR A 23 -17.79 4.88 -19.25
C THR A 23 -18.67 4.25 -18.18
N SER A 24 -19.57 3.34 -18.56
CA SER A 24 -20.41 2.61 -17.60
C SER A 24 -19.58 1.77 -16.62
N SER A 25 -18.48 1.19 -17.09
CA SER A 25 -17.47 0.48 -16.27
C SER A 25 -16.86 1.39 -15.21
N TRP A 26 -16.42 2.59 -15.57
CA TRP A 26 -15.89 3.57 -14.62
C TRP A 26 -16.90 4.02 -13.57
N HIS A 27 -18.16 4.27 -13.96
CA HIS A 27 -19.21 4.61 -13.00
C HIS A 27 -19.49 3.47 -12.02
N LYS A 28 -19.47 2.22 -12.51
CA LYS A 28 -19.66 1.03 -11.67
C LYS A 28 -18.51 0.87 -10.67
N ALA A 29 -17.26 0.93 -11.14
CA ALA A 29 -16.07 0.86 -10.30
C ALA A 29 -16.06 1.98 -9.24
N SER A 30 -16.41 3.21 -9.63
CA SER A 30 -16.49 4.35 -8.71
C SER A 30 -17.52 4.14 -7.59
N LYS A 31 -18.69 3.56 -7.91
CA LYS A 31 -19.69 3.19 -6.89
C LYS A 31 -19.17 2.10 -5.96
N GLN A 32 -18.49 1.09 -6.49
CA GLN A 32 -17.89 0.03 -5.67
C GLN A 32 -16.83 0.57 -4.71
N VAL A 33 -15.99 1.50 -5.17
CA VAL A 33 -14.99 2.19 -4.34
C VAL A 33 -15.66 2.95 -3.22
N LEU A 34 -16.68 3.76 -3.53
CA LEU A 34 -17.40 4.53 -2.52
C LEU A 34 -18.00 3.61 -1.45
N SER A 35 -18.75 2.59 -1.85
CA SER A 35 -19.37 1.64 -0.91
C SER A 35 -18.33 0.89 -0.06
N ALA A 36 -17.19 0.49 -0.64
CA ALA A 36 -16.14 -0.18 0.11
C ALA A 36 -15.47 0.74 1.14
N LEU A 37 -15.28 2.02 0.81
CA LEU A 37 -14.76 3.02 1.74
C LEU A 37 -15.76 3.34 2.85
N GLU A 38 -17.06 3.44 2.53
CA GLU A 38 -18.12 3.68 3.52
C GLU A 38 -18.28 2.51 4.51
N GLU A 39 -18.20 1.26 4.03
CA GLU A 39 -18.45 0.07 4.84
C GLU A 39 -17.18 -0.47 5.55
N TYR A 40 -16.04 -0.49 4.85
CA TYR A 40 -14.80 -1.13 5.32
C TYR A 40 -13.65 -0.16 5.55
N GLY A 41 -13.74 1.08 5.08
CA GLY A 41 -12.64 2.06 5.08
C GLY A 41 -11.48 1.70 4.12
N CYS A 42 -11.54 0.55 3.44
CA CYS A 42 -10.50 0.08 2.52
C CYS A 42 -11.02 -1.01 1.55
N PHE A 43 -10.23 -1.31 0.52
CA PHE A 43 -10.47 -2.38 -0.44
C PHE A 43 -9.13 -2.84 -1.04
N VAL A 44 -9.13 -4.00 -1.69
CA VAL A 44 -8.00 -4.49 -2.49
C VAL A 44 -8.20 -4.06 -3.94
N ALA A 45 -7.27 -3.29 -4.49
CA ALA A 45 -7.27 -2.92 -5.90
C ALA A 45 -6.48 -3.95 -6.72
N VAL A 46 -7.10 -4.49 -7.77
CA VAL A 46 -6.39 -5.28 -8.80
C VAL A 46 -5.90 -4.32 -9.87
N TYR A 47 -4.60 -4.30 -10.11
CA TYR A 47 -3.97 -3.36 -11.03
C TYR A 47 -2.93 -4.09 -11.90
N ASP A 48 -3.11 -4.03 -13.22
CA ASP A 48 -2.37 -4.82 -14.20
C ASP A 48 -1.18 -4.07 -14.83
N GLU A 49 -1.05 -2.76 -14.61
CA GLU A 49 0.05 -1.97 -15.18
C GLU A 49 1.39 -2.16 -14.43
N VAL A 50 1.38 -2.79 -13.25
CA VAL A 50 2.61 -3.13 -12.51
C VAL A 50 2.93 -4.60 -12.75
N SER A 51 4.04 -4.86 -13.45
CA SER A 51 4.50 -6.23 -13.70
C SER A 51 4.92 -6.94 -12.39
N LEU A 52 4.64 -8.24 -12.31
CA LEU A 52 5.09 -9.08 -11.19
C LEU A 52 6.61 -9.12 -11.05
N ASP A 53 7.37 -9.05 -12.14
CA ASP A 53 8.84 -8.98 -12.09
C ASP A 53 9.35 -7.73 -11.37
N LEU A 54 8.75 -6.56 -11.63
CA LEU A 54 9.08 -5.33 -10.91
C LEU A 54 8.70 -5.44 -9.44
N HIS A 55 7.51 -5.98 -9.15
CA HIS A 55 7.06 -6.24 -7.78
C HIS A 55 8.10 -7.07 -7.01
N ASP A 56 8.48 -8.22 -7.54
CA ASP A 56 9.39 -9.15 -6.87
C ASP A 56 10.79 -8.53 -6.70
N LYS A 57 11.30 -7.82 -7.71
CA LYS A 57 12.58 -7.11 -7.61
C LYS A 57 12.57 -6.05 -6.51
N VAL A 58 11.48 -5.30 -6.37
CA VAL A 58 11.35 -4.29 -5.31
C VAL A 58 11.33 -4.96 -3.94
N PHE A 59 10.50 -5.99 -3.74
CA PHE A 59 10.39 -6.67 -2.45
C PHE A 59 11.68 -7.39 -2.05
N ASN A 60 12.36 -8.05 -2.98
CA ASN A 60 13.67 -8.66 -2.71
C ASN A 60 14.71 -7.61 -2.29
N LYS A 61 14.72 -6.43 -2.91
CA LYS A 61 15.62 -5.34 -2.50
C LYS A 61 15.25 -4.71 -1.17
N LEU A 62 13.96 -4.70 -0.82
CA LEU A 62 13.52 -4.27 0.50
C LEU A 62 14.00 -5.25 1.57
N GLU A 63 13.91 -6.56 1.36
CA GLU A 63 14.45 -7.56 2.29
C GLU A 63 15.95 -7.32 2.55
N GLU A 64 16.76 -7.21 1.49
CA GLU A 64 18.19 -6.87 1.60
C GLU A 64 18.43 -5.57 2.38
N LEU A 65 17.60 -4.54 2.15
CA LEU A 65 17.70 -3.24 2.84
C LEU A 65 17.36 -3.36 4.34
N PHE A 66 16.34 -4.14 4.70
CA PHE A 66 15.90 -4.30 6.09
C PHE A 66 16.84 -5.19 6.90
N ASP A 67 17.53 -6.14 6.26
CA ASP A 67 18.56 -7.00 6.85
C ASP A 67 19.86 -6.26 7.18
N LEU A 68 20.07 -5.04 6.66
CA LEU A 68 21.23 -4.22 7.03
C LEU A 68 21.26 -3.94 8.54
N PRO A 69 22.46 -3.87 9.16
CA PRO A 69 22.60 -3.46 10.54
C PRO A 69 21.96 -2.10 10.80
N THR A 70 21.34 -1.93 11.98
CA THR A 70 20.71 -0.67 12.36
C THR A 70 21.65 0.53 12.23
N ALA A 71 22.91 0.38 12.63
CA ALA A 71 23.92 1.44 12.50
C ALA A 71 24.11 1.92 11.05
N THR A 72 24.01 1.01 10.07
CA THR A 72 24.05 1.34 8.64
C THR A 72 22.78 2.05 8.19
N LYS A 73 21.61 1.53 8.59
CA LYS A 73 20.31 2.16 8.27
C LYS A 73 20.21 3.58 8.83
N MET A 74 20.74 3.83 10.03
CA MET A 74 20.82 5.16 10.66
C MET A 74 21.67 6.19 9.89
N GLN A 75 22.55 5.76 8.97
CA GLN A 75 23.29 6.68 8.10
C GLN A 75 22.40 7.25 6.98
N ASN A 76 21.27 6.62 6.66
CA ASN A 76 20.28 7.14 5.72
C ASN A 76 19.51 8.30 6.38
N LYS A 77 20.14 9.48 6.40
CA LYS A 77 19.60 10.72 6.96
C LYS A 77 19.18 11.67 5.85
N SER A 78 18.10 12.39 6.08
CA SER A 78 17.66 13.49 5.22
C SER A 78 17.51 14.77 6.02
N SER A 79 17.77 15.90 5.37
CA SER A 79 17.42 17.22 5.93
C SER A 79 15.91 17.47 5.88
N LYS A 80 15.16 16.70 5.06
CA LYS A 80 13.70 16.78 4.99
C LYS A 80 13.08 15.95 6.13
N PRO A 81 12.17 16.53 6.93
CA PRO A 81 11.48 15.79 7.99
C PRO A 81 10.77 14.55 7.42
N LEU A 82 10.85 13.42 8.13
CA LEU A 82 10.25 12.13 7.77
C LEU A 82 10.83 11.45 6.51
N TYR A 83 11.98 11.90 6.01
CA TYR A 83 12.74 11.23 4.95
C TYR A 83 13.98 10.54 5.53
N GLY A 84 14.31 9.35 5.03
CA GLY A 84 15.42 8.52 5.52
C GLY A 84 14.94 7.41 6.46
N TYR A 85 15.82 6.91 7.32
CA TYR A 85 15.48 5.86 8.28
C TYR A 85 14.66 6.39 9.47
N VAL A 86 13.48 5.80 9.69
CA VAL A 86 12.49 6.19 10.72
C VAL A 86 12.19 4.99 11.65
N GLY A 87 13.21 4.37 12.24
CA GLY A 87 13.04 3.18 13.08
C GLY A 87 13.39 3.33 14.57
N GLN A 88 14.11 4.39 14.96
CA GLN A 88 14.56 4.62 16.34
C GLN A 88 14.44 6.11 16.69
N ILE A 89 13.24 6.66 16.60
CA ILE A 89 12.98 8.06 16.95
C ILE A 89 12.37 8.08 18.36
N PRO A 90 13.11 8.49 19.40
CA PRO A 90 12.62 8.44 20.80
C PRO A 90 11.35 9.27 21.06
N VAL A 91 11.03 10.19 20.14
CA VAL A 91 9.88 11.11 20.23
C VAL A 91 8.62 10.53 19.57
N VAL A 92 8.74 9.43 18.81
CA VAL A 92 7.60 8.77 18.16
C VAL A 92 7.19 7.58 19.04
N PRO A 93 6.01 7.61 19.70
CA PRO A 93 5.63 6.65 20.75
C PRO A 93 5.36 5.21 20.26
N LEU A 94 5.71 4.88 19.02
CA LEU A 94 5.51 3.56 18.41
C LEU A 94 6.80 2.70 18.39
N TYR A 95 7.92 3.22 18.92
CA TYR A 95 9.20 2.51 19.06
C TYR A 95 9.87 2.82 20.40
#